data_AF-A0A4U9H985-F1
#
_entry.id   AF-A0A4U9H985-F1
#
_cell.length_a   1.000
_cell.length_b   1.000
_cell.length_c   1.000
_cell.angle_alpha   90.00
_cell.angle_beta   90.00
_cell.angle_gamma   90.00
#
_symmetry.space_group_name_H-M   'P 1'
#
loop_
_entity.id
_entity.type
_entity.pdbx_description
1 polymer ?
#
loop_
_entity_poly.entity_id
_entity_poly.type
_entity_poly.pdbx_seq_one_letter_code
_entity_poly.pdbx_strand_id
1 'polypeptide(L)'
;MTMMQSDSALSALSGAVGGNRGVLSAAATGLSDFIGSQGGDVDRIFGISGIDPENLSCPTLSLDLVSYCRVMEEAAHLAVCDNFGLYYGQQFRPQSLGLIGYIGLCSATLEQALRNLVSAFPFHQHNTLIQLTERHDSWQLDYQVRHGRSSPGVRMQS
;
A
#
# COMPACT_ATOMS: atom_id res chain seq x y z
N MET A 1 -16.63 39.73 27.94
CA MET A 1 -16.18 39.71 26.53
C MET A 1 -15.33 38.45 26.38
N THR A 2 -15.93 37.38 25.86
CA THR A 2 -15.37 36.02 25.80
C THR A 2 -14.36 35.92 24.65
N MET A 3 -13.11 35.56 24.94
CA MET A 3 -12.16 35.03 23.96
C MET A 3 -11.73 33.64 24.44
N MET A 4 -12.39 32.61 23.92
CA MET A 4 -11.96 31.21 24.04
C MET A 4 -12.52 30.46 22.85
N GLN A 5 -11.75 30.37 21.77
CA GLN A 5 -11.98 29.43 20.66
C GLN A 5 -10.70 29.32 19.83
N SER A 6 -9.67 28.71 20.42
CA SER A 6 -8.41 28.38 19.73
C SER A 6 -8.07 26.88 19.77
N ASP A 7 -8.79 26.08 20.57
CA ASP A 7 -8.42 24.68 20.84
C ASP A 7 -9.03 23.65 19.86
N SER A 8 -10.08 24.00 19.11
CA SER A 8 -10.75 23.05 18.20
C SER A 8 -9.90 22.65 16.98
N ALA A 9 -9.00 23.52 16.52
CA ALA A 9 -8.14 23.21 15.37
C ALA A 9 -7.00 22.24 15.73
N LEU A 10 -6.47 22.29 16.96
CA LEU A 10 -5.41 21.38 17.42
C LEU A 10 -5.94 19.97 17.74
N SER A 11 -7.21 19.86 18.16
CA SER A 11 -7.88 18.58 18.38
C SER A 11 -8.08 17.80 17.07
N ALA A 12 -8.42 18.50 15.98
CA ALA A 12 -8.50 17.91 14.65
C ALA A 12 -7.12 17.40 14.15
N LEU A 13 -6.03 18.05 14.55
CA LEU A 13 -4.66 17.60 14.25
C LEU A 13 -4.23 16.39 15.11
N SER A 14 -4.71 16.29 16.35
CA SER A 14 -4.40 15.15 17.25
C SER A 14 -5.00 13.83 16.78
N GLY A 15 -6.13 13.88 16.05
CA GLY A 15 -6.70 12.70 15.36
C GLY A 15 -5.80 12.14 14.25
N ALA A 16 -4.88 12.94 13.71
CA ALA A 16 -3.93 12.52 12.68
C ALA A 16 -2.65 11.85 13.26
N VAL A 17 -2.51 11.78 14.59
CA VAL A 17 -1.36 11.15 15.29
C VAL A 17 -1.62 9.67 15.60
N GLY A 18 -2.80 9.15 15.29
CA GLY A 18 -3.02 7.72 15.13
C GLY A 18 -2.58 7.32 13.72
N GLY A 19 -1.40 6.72 13.58
CA GLY A 19 -0.86 6.32 12.27
C GLY A 19 -1.93 5.64 11.42
N ASN A 20 -2.05 6.04 10.15
CA ASN A 20 -3.03 5.53 9.20
C ASN A 20 -3.22 4.02 9.39
N ARG A 21 -4.34 3.62 9.99
CA ARG A 21 -4.73 2.20 10.15
C ARG A 21 -5.38 1.63 8.90
N GLY A 22 -5.40 2.41 7.82
CA GLY A 22 -6.08 2.08 6.58
C GLY A 22 -5.20 2.24 5.35
N VAL A 23 -5.65 1.61 4.26
CA VAL A 23 -5.05 1.64 2.93
C VAL A 23 -5.88 2.54 2.04
N LEU A 24 -5.26 3.40 1.23
CA LEU A 24 -6.01 4.17 0.24
C LEU A 24 -6.72 3.22 -0.72
N SER A 25 -7.98 3.50 -1.01
CA SER A 25 -8.83 2.77 -1.94
C SER A 25 -8.19 2.62 -3.33
N ALA A 26 -7.33 3.58 -3.73
CA ALA A 26 -6.47 3.47 -4.90
C ALA A 26 -5.65 2.16 -4.97
N ALA A 27 -5.23 1.56 -3.85
CA ALA A 27 -4.50 0.29 -3.82
C ALA A 27 -5.40 -0.93 -4.10
N ALA A 28 -6.71 -0.78 -3.99
CA ALA A 28 -7.71 -1.78 -4.33
C ALA A 28 -8.32 -1.58 -5.74
N THR A 29 -7.76 -0.65 -6.52
CA THR A 29 -8.24 -0.36 -7.88
C THR A 29 -8.16 -1.60 -8.76
N GLY A 30 -9.25 -1.95 -9.43
CA GLY A 30 -9.32 -3.11 -10.32
C GLY A 30 -9.37 -4.45 -9.59
N LEU A 31 -9.52 -4.47 -8.26
CA LEU A 31 -9.60 -5.70 -7.47
C LEU A 31 -10.88 -6.49 -7.77
N SER A 32 -12.03 -5.81 -7.86
CA SER A 32 -13.31 -6.43 -8.20
C SER A 32 -13.26 -7.13 -9.56
N ASP A 33 -12.76 -6.42 -10.58
CA ASP A 33 -12.63 -6.94 -11.94
C ASP A 33 -11.67 -8.13 -11.99
N PHE A 34 -10.56 -8.04 -11.25
CA PHE A 34 -9.58 -9.10 -11.18
C PHE A 34 -10.15 -10.37 -10.51
N ILE A 35 -10.83 -10.23 -9.37
CA ILE A 35 -11.51 -11.34 -8.68
C ILE A 35 -12.54 -12.00 -9.61
N GLY A 36 -13.37 -11.20 -10.29
CA GLY A 36 -14.36 -11.70 -11.25
C GLY A 36 -13.72 -12.46 -12.42
N SER A 37 -12.58 -11.97 -12.93
CA SER A 37 -11.83 -12.64 -14.01
C SER A 37 -11.28 -14.02 -13.61
N GLN A 38 -11.06 -14.25 -12.31
CA GLN A 38 -10.62 -15.54 -11.75
C GLN A 38 -11.80 -16.46 -11.38
N GLY A 39 -13.05 -16.04 -11.66
CA GLY A 39 -14.26 -16.79 -11.32
C GLY A 39 -14.72 -16.64 -9.87
N GLY A 40 -14.18 -15.65 -9.14
CA GLY A 40 -14.56 -15.35 -7.76
C GLY A 40 -15.87 -14.56 -7.67
N ASP A 41 -16.63 -14.80 -6.60
CA ASP A 41 -17.84 -14.04 -6.27
C ASP A 41 -17.46 -12.80 -5.45
N VAL A 42 -17.39 -11.65 -6.13
CA VAL A 42 -16.95 -10.37 -5.56
C VAL A 42 -17.85 -9.93 -4.40
N ASP A 43 -19.17 -10.00 -4.57
CA ASP A 43 -20.14 -9.55 -3.56
C ASP A 43 -20.04 -10.38 -2.29
N ARG A 44 -19.86 -11.69 -2.44
CA ARG A 44 -19.61 -12.59 -1.30
C ARG A 44 -18.30 -12.26 -0.58
N ILE A 45 -17.20 -12.07 -1.32
CA ILE A 45 -15.88 -11.79 -0.73
C ILE A 45 -15.89 -10.46 0.03
N PHE A 46 -16.47 -9.41 -0.56
CA PHE A 46 -16.56 -8.10 0.07
C PHE A 46 -17.50 -8.12 1.28
N GLY A 47 -18.65 -8.81 1.18
CA GLY A 47 -19.59 -8.97 2.29
C GLY A 47 -18.97 -9.67 3.51
N ILE A 48 -18.22 -10.77 3.31
CA ILE A 48 -17.53 -11.47 4.40
C ILE A 48 -16.39 -10.63 4.99
N SER A 49 -15.77 -9.78 4.16
CA SER A 49 -14.64 -8.95 4.55
C SER A 49 -15.03 -7.60 5.14
N GLY A 50 -16.32 -7.23 5.09
CA GLY A 50 -16.83 -5.96 5.61
C GLY A 50 -16.43 -4.74 4.77
N ILE A 51 -16.09 -4.94 3.49
CA ILE A 51 -15.80 -3.83 2.57
C ILE A 51 -17.08 -3.42 1.85
N ASP A 52 -17.40 -2.13 1.94
CA ASP A 52 -18.43 -1.52 1.11
C ASP A 52 -17.85 -1.25 -0.31
N PRO A 53 -18.44 -1.80 -1.38
CA PRO A 53 -18.01 -1.53 -2.75
C PRO A 53 -18.00 -0.05 -3.12
N GLU A 54 -18.87 0.78 -2.51
CA GLU A 54 -18.90 2.22 -2.77
C GLU A 54 -17.58 2.90 -2.35
N ASN A 55 -16.91 2.38 -1.30
CA ASN A 55 -15.61 2.90 -0.86
C ASN A 55 -14.49 2.65 -1.88
N LEU A 56 -14.63 1.60 -2.71
CA LEU A 56 -13.69 1.29 -3.79
C LEU A 56 -13.84 2.22 -5.00
N SER A 57 -14.96 2.92 -5.10
CA SER A 57 -15.27 3.83 -6.21
C SER A 57 -14.51 5.16 -6.10
N CYS A 58 -14.04 5.51 -4.90
CA CYS A 58 -13.37 6.78 -4.60
C CYS A 58 -11.91 6.51 -4.16
N PRO A 59 -10.91 6.71 -5.04
CA PRO A 59 -9.51 6.33 -4.79
C PRO A 59 -8.86 7.00 -3.57
N THR A 60 -9.40 8.14 -3.13
CA THR A 60 -8.91 8.93 -2.00
C THR A 60 -9.50 8.50 -0.65
N LEU A 61 -10.51 7.63 -0.63
CA LEU A 61 -11.04 7.08 0.62
C LEU A 61 -10.05 6.09 1.23
N SER A 62 -10.06 6.01 2.56
CA SER A 62 -9.25 5.05 3.30
C SER A 62 -10.09 3.82 3.63
N LEU A 63 -9.61 2.65 3.24
CA LEU A 63 -10.15 1.35 3.61
C LEU A 63 -9.48 0.88 4.90
N ASP A 64 -10.21 0.20 5.78
CA ASP A 64 -9.60 -0.48 6.93
C ASP A 64 -8.60 -1.55 6.45
N LEU A 65 -7.37 -1.53 7.00
CA LEU A 65 -6.30 -2.43 6.55
C LEU A 65 -6.64 -3.91 6.82
N VAL A 66 -7.30 -4.21 7.95
CA VAL A 66 -7.68 -5.59 8.28
C VAL A 66 -8.70 -6.11 7.28
N SER A 67 -9.68 -5.29 6.93
CA SER A 67 -10.70 -5.60 5.94
C SER A 67 -10.09 -5.80 4.55
N TYR A 68 -9.14 -4.94 4.16
CA TYR A 68 -8.38 -5.07 2.91
C TYR A 68 -7.56 -6.37 2.85
N CYS A 69 -6.81 -6.70 3.90
CA CYS A 69 -6.06 -7.96 3.97
C CYS A 69 -6.99 -9.16 3.88
N ARG A 70 -8.15 -9.13 4.56
CA ARG A 70 -9.12 -10.21 4.51
C ARG A 70 -9.69 -10.42 3.09
N VAL A 71 -9.97 -9.36 2.34
CA VAL A 71 -10.37 -9.50 0.93
C VAL A 71 -9.28 -10.20 0.12
N MET A 72 -8.02 -9.80 0.29
CA MET A 72 -6.90 -10.41 -0.43
C MET A 72 -6.71 -11.89 -0.07
N GLU A 73 -6.89 -12.25 1.19
CA GLU A 73 -6.80 -13.64 1.68
C GLU A 73 -7.96 -14.50 1.15
N GLU A 74 -9.20 -14.02 1.25
CA GLU A 74 -10.39 -14.73 0.74
C GLU A 74 -10.35 -14.87 -0.78
N ALA A 75 -9.93 -13.82 -1.49
CA ALA A 75 -9.75 -13.88 -2.93
C ALA A 75 -8.66 -14.87 -3.33
N ALA A 76 -7.53 -14.93 -2.60
CA ALA A 76 -6.49 -15.91 -2.86
C ALA A 76 -6.92 -17.35 -2.54
N HIS A 77 -7.70 -17.56 -1.47
CA HIS A 77 -8.25 -18.88 -1.12
C HIS A 77 -9.22 -19.43 -2.18
N LEU A 78 -10.01 -18.54 -2.80
CA LEU A 78 -10.97 -18.92 -3.83
C LEU A 78 -10.36 -18.94 -5.23
N ALA A 79 -9.24 -18.27 -5.44
CA ALA A 79 -8.52 -18.27 -6.69
C ALA A 79 -7.93 -19.66 -6.98
N VAL A 80 -8.05 -20.09 -8.23
CA VAL A 80 -7.44 -21.34 -8.72
C VAL A 80 -5.92 -21.18 -8.96
N CYS A 81 -5.33 -20.06 -8.52
CA CYS A 81 -3.92 -19.75 -8.73
C CYS A 81 -3.19 -19.43 -7.41
N ASP A 82 -2.10 -20.14 -7.15
CA ASP A 82 -1.25 -19.96 -5.95
C ASP A 82 -0.57 -18.58 -5.87
N ASN A 83 -0.65 -17.78 -6.95
CA ASN A 83 0.04 -16.50 -7.10
C ASN A 83 -0.93 -15.33 -7.34
N PHE A 84 -2.15 -15.40 -6.79
CA PHE A 84 -3.20 -14.38 -6.94
C PHE A 84 -2.67 -12.95 -6.79
N GLY A 85 -1.95 -12.66 -5.69
CA GLY A 85 -1.41 -11.34 -5.42
C GLY A 85 -0.37 -10.85 -6.46
N LEU A 86 0.40 -11.77 -7.04
CA LEU A 86 1.37 -11.42 -8.09
C LEU A 86 0.66 -11.06 -9.40
N TYR A 87 -0.34 -11.85 -9.80
CA TYR A 87 -1.13 -11.57 -11.00
C TYR A 87 -1.99 -10.30 -10.83
N TYR A 88 -2.58 -10.10 -9.66
CA TYR A 88 -3.23 -8.85 -9.29
C TYR A 88 -2.25 -7.68 -9.38
N GLY A 89 -1.03 -7.85 -8.85
CA GLY A 89 0.03 -6.84 -8.89
C GLY A 89 0.48 -6.47 -10.31
N GLN A 90 0.47 -7.41 -11.27
CA GLN A 90 0.91 -7.15 -12.65
C GLN A 90 0.08 -6.10 -13.38
N GLN A 91 -1.18 -5.89 -12.99
CA GLN A 91 -2.03 -4.88 -13.62
C GLN A 91 -1.72 -3.45 -13.14
N PHE A 92 -0.92 -3.30 -12.06
CA PHE A 92 -0.53 -1.99 -11.58
C PHE A 92 0.40 -1.32 -12.59
N ARG A 93 -0.15 -0.32 -13.26
CA ARG A 93 0.61 0.53 -14.14
C ARG A 93 1.45 1.51 -13.31
N PRO A 94 2.70 1.81 -13.70
CA PRO A 94 3.52 2.78 -13.00
C PRO A 94 2.80 4.12 -12.79
N GLN A 95 1.96 4.55 -13.74
CA GLN A 95 1.14 5.76 -13.63
C GLN A 95 0.20 5.77 -12.41
N SER A 96 -0.24 4.59 -11.95
CA SER A 96 -1.10 4.45 -10.77
C SER A 96 -0.35 4.63 -9.46
N LEU A 97 0.99 4.64 -9.48
CA LEU A 97 1.85 4.87 -8.31
C LEU A 97 2.13 6.37 -8.06
N GLY A 98 1.39 7.28 -8.72
CA GLY A 98 1.53 8.72 -8.52
C GLY A 98 2.94 9.25 -8.83
N LEU A 99 3.47 10.10 -7.95
CA LEU A 99 4.76 10.77 -8.15
C LEU A 99 5.93 9.79 -8.33
N ILE A 100 5.97 8.71 -7.54
CA ILE A 100 7.06 7.72 -7.62
C ILE A 100 7.01 6.94 -8.94
N GLY A 101 5.80 6.70 -9.45
CA GLY A 101 5.58 6.09 -10.75
C GLY A 101 6.07 6.95 -11.90
N TYR A 102 5.75 8.24 -11.86
CA TYR A 102 6.18 9.21 -12.86
C TYR A 102 7.71 9.38 -12.87
N ILE A 103 8.34 9.44 -11.69
CA ILE A 103 9.79 9.47 -11.54
C ILE A 103 10.44 8.23 -12.18
N GLY A 104 9.86 7.05 -11.97
CA GLY A 104 10.31 5.82 -12.63
C GLY A 104 10.23 5.90 -14.16
N LEU A 105 9.09 6.36 -14.70
CA LEU A 105 8.87 6.48 -16.15
C LEU A 105 9.76 7.52 -16.83
N CYS A 106 10.12 8.60 -16.13
CA CYS A 106 11.00 9.65 -16.66
C CYS A 106 12.50 9.33 -16.51
N SER A 107 12.85 8.18 -15.94
CA SER A 107 14.25 7.79 -15.75
C SER A 107 14.84 7.19 -17.04
N ALA A 108 16.07 7.57 -17.36
CA ALA A 108 16.73 7.16 -18.61
C ALA A 108 17.07 5.66 -18.68
N THR A 109 17.22 5.00 -17.53
CA THR A 109 17.53 3.57 -17.41
C THR A 109 16.74 2.93 -16.26
N LEU A 110 16.57 1.61 -16.29
CA LEU A 110 15.94 0.86 -15.20
C LEU A 110 16.70 1.04 -13.88
N GLU A 111 18.03 1.05 -13.93
CA GLU A 111 18.87 1.35 -12.77
C GLU A 111 18.49 2.71 -12.17
N GLN A 112 18.42 3.75 -13.00
CA GLN A 112 18.09 5.09 -12.56
C GLN A 112 16.66 5.14 -12.01
N ALA A 113 15.72 4.39 -12.61
CA ALA A 113 14.35 4.28 -12.12
C ALA A 113 14.30 3.67 -10.71
N LEU A 114 15.04 2.59 -10.45
CA LEU A 114 15.09 1.94 -9.15
C LEU A 114 15.77 2.82 -8.08
N ARG A 115 16.89 3.46 -8.43
CA ARG A 115 17.56 4.42 -7.53
C ARG A 115 16.64 5.60 -7.18
N ASN A 116 15.97 6.15 -8.18
CA ASN A 116 15.05 7.25 -7.98
C ASN A 116 13.82 6.83 -7.15
N LEU A 117 13.29 5.63 -7.39
CA LEU A 117 12.20 5.05 -6.60
C LEU A 117 12.58 4.95 -5.12
N VAL A 118 13.73 4.36 -4.80
CA VAL A 118 14.23 4.25 -3.41
C VAL A 118 14.38 5.62 -2.76
N SER A 119 14.92 6.60 -3.50
CA SER A 119 15.13 7.96 -2.98
C SER A 119 13.83 8.74 -2.75
N ALA A 120 12.81 8.51 -3.60
CA ALA A 120 11.56 9.25 -3.58
C ALA A 120 10.48 8.57 -2.71
N PHE A 121 10.63 7.29 -2.41
CA PHE A 121 9.68 6.49 -1.64
C PHE A 121 9.30 7.11 -0.27
N PRO A 122 10.22 7.72 0.50
CA PRO A 122 9.87 8.35 1.77
C PRO A 122 8.80 9.46 1.65
N PHE A 123 8.69 10.11 0.50
CA PHE A 123 7.67 11.13 0.24
C PHE A 123 6.29 10.54 -0.09
N HIS A 124 6.23 9.25 -0.42
CA HIS A 124 4.99 8.54 -0.77
C HIS A 124 4.43 7.75 0.42
N GLN A 125 5.29 7.12 1.22
CA GLN A 125 4.86 6.28 2.34
C GLN A 125 5.85 6.37 3.51
N HIS A 126 5.32 6.73 4.68
CA HIS A 126 6.06 6.70 5.94
C HIS A 126 6.11 5.25 6.49
N ASN A 127 7.06 4.94 7.38
CA ASN A 127 7.18 3.64 8.04
C ASN A 127 7.45 2.45 7.11
N THR A 128 8.22 2.65 6.03
CA THR A 128 8.68 1.58 5.14
C THR A 128 10.15 1.76 4.84
N LEU A 129 10.93 0.69 4.94
CA LEU A 129 12.29 0.64 4.41
C LEU A 129 12.19 0.13 2.98
N ILE A 130 12.71 0.92 2.05
CA ILE A 130 13.06 0.45 0.72
C ILE A 130 14.57 0.66 0.55
N GLN A 131 15.28 -0.36 0.12
CA GLN A 131 16.74 -0.29 -0.04
C GLN A 131 17.15 -1.01 -1.31
N LEU A 132 18.04 -0.38 -2.07
CA LEU A 132 18.60 -0.95 -3.27
C LEU A 132 20.09 -1.20 -3.03
N THR A 133 20.51 -2.47 -3.08
CA THR A 133 21.89 -2.89 -2.84
C THR A 133 22.45 -3.52 -4.09
N GLU A 134 23.59 -2.99 -4.56
CA GLU A 134 24.33 -3.56 -5.68
C GLU A 134 25.08 -4.83 -5.23
N ARG A 135 24.93 -5.90 -6.00
CA ARG A 135 25.68 -7.16 -5.88
C ARG A 135 26.60 -7.30 -7.09
N HIS A 136 27.51 -8.27 -7.06
CA HIS A 136 28.52 -8.42 -8.11
C HIS A 136 27.95 -8.58 -9.53
N ASP A 137 26.77 -9.20 -9.68
CA ASP A 137 26.12 -9.47 -10.97
C ASP A 137 24.64 -9.05 -11.04
N SER A 138 24.11 -8.47 -9.96
CA SER A 138 22.67 -8.30 -9.75
C SER A 138 22.36 -7.17 -8.79
N TRP A 139 21.08 -6.82 -8.72
CA TRP A 139 20.57 -5.77 -7.85
C TRP A 139 19.54 -6.38 -6.90
N GLN A 140 19.69 -6.09 -5.62
CA GLN A 140 18.77 -6.52 -4.59
C GLN A 140 17.92 -5.33 -4.13
N LEU A 141 16.60 -5.44 -4.31
CA LEU A 141 15.62 -4.48 -3.79
C LEU A 141 14.95 -5.07 -2.55
N ASP A 142 15.26 -4.50 -1.40
CA ASP A 142 14.64 -4.87 -0.13
C ASP A 142 13.45 -3.96 0.15
N TYR A 143 12.31 -4.55 0.48
CA TYR A 143 11.09 -3.85 0.89
C TYR A 143 10.62 -4.39 2.24
N GLN A 144 10.48 -3.51 3.22
CA GLN A 144 9.99 -3.87 4.55
C GLN A 144 9.06 -2.79 5.09
N VAL A 145 7.81 -3.15 5.35
CA VAL A 145 6.89 -2.30 6.11
C VAL A 145 7.30 -2.35 7.59
N ARG A 146 7.73 -1.22 8.14
CA ARG A 146 8.11 -1.09 9.55
C ARG A 146 6.88 -0.66 10.34
N HIS A 147 6.09 -1.61 10.84
CA HIS A 147 5.12 -1.27 11.87
C HIS A 147 5.84 -0.79 13.13
N GLY A 148 5.38 0.31 13.72
CA GLY A 148 5.85 0.85 14.99
C GLY A 148 5.50 -0.08 16.17
N ARG A 149 6.04 -1.29 16.18
CA ARG A 149 6.36 -2.00 17.41
C ARG A 149 7.86 -1.89 17.56
N SER A 150 8.27 -1.01 18.47
CA SER A 150 9.60 -1.05 19.06
C SER A 150 9.85 -2.48 19.56
N SER A 151 10.59 -3.27 18.81
CA SER A 151 11.22 -4.49 19.31
C SER A 151 12.73 -4.27 19.19
N PRO A 152 13.48 -4.33 20.30
CA PRO A 152 14.89 -3.97 20.32
C PRO A 152 15.68 -4.94 19.44
N GLY A 153 16.58 -4.37 18.63
CA GLY A 153 17.34 -5.11 17.65
C GLY A 153 18.15 -6.25 18.25
N VAL A 154 18.05 -7.42 17.62
CA VAL A 154 19.08 -8.44 17.73
C VAL A 154 19.94 -8.33 16.47
N ARG A 155 21.11 -7.72 16.65
CA ARG A 155 22.21 -7.74 15.71
C ARG A 155 22.93 -9.07 15.94
N MET A 156 22.75 -10.06 15.07
CA MET A 156 23.61 -11.24 15.06
C MET A 156 24.70 -11.02 14.01
N GLN A 157 25.88 -10.61 14.50
CA GLN A 157 27.15 -10.89 13.85
C GLN A 157 27.61 -12.27 14.31
N SER A 158 27.99 -13.12 13.36
CA SER A 158 29.25 -13.88 13.34
C SER A 158 29.26 -14.77 12.10
#